data_AF-A0A3N5NRX0-F1
#
_entry.id   AF-A0A3N5NRX0-F1
#
_cell.length_a   1.000
_cell.length_b   1.000
_cell.length_c   1.000
_cell.angle_alpha   90.00
_cell.angle_beta   90.00
_cell.angle_gamma   90.00
#
_symmetry.space_group_name_H-M   'P 1'
#
loop_
_entity.id
_entity.type
_entity.pdbx_description
1 polymer ?
#
loop_
_entity_poly.entity_id
_entity_poly.type
_entity_poly.pdbx_seq_one_letter_code
_entity_poly.pdbx_strand_id
1 'polypeptide(L)'
;MRHAFLMNDLRYSVRSLLKTPGFTTVAVLTLALGIGATTAVFSLFDAVLLKSLPVKGPHELFIVNAGHYPLFQALQKETGIFSSLLASGGIEYLDVTIDNAAREKAHVSMVSASYFSALGVSAVMGRAFDAGDDRPAGEPAIAVVSYAYWQRRLAQDAN
;
A
#
# COMPACT_ATOMS: atom_id res chain seq x y z
N MET A 1 -18.48 -42.52 -31.93
CA MET A 1 -19.89 -42.37 -31.48
C MET A 1 -20.08 -41.62 -30.15
N ARG A 2 -19.06 -41.39 -29.31
CA ARG A 2 -19.21 -40.70 -27.99
C ARG A 2 -19.47 -39.18 -28.06
N HIS A 3 -18.93 -38.47 -29.06
CA HIS A 3 -19.07 -37.00 -29.15
C HIS A 3 -20.48 -36.52 -29.47
N ALA A 4 -21.25 -37.30 -30.26
CA ALA A 4 -22.62 -36.95 -30.59
C ALA A 4 -23.56 -37.04 -29.37
N PHE A 5 -23.24 -37.93 -28.42
CA PHE A 5 -24.03 -38.14 -27.21
C PHE A 5 -23.92 -36.94 -26.25
N LEU A 6 -22.70 -36.47 -25.97
CA LEU A 6 -22.45 -35.30 -25.12
C LEU A 6 -23.13 -34.03 -25.63
N MET A 7 -23.10 -33.81 -26.94
CA MET A 7 -23.70 -32.59 -27.53
C MET A 7 -25.22 -32.64 -27.49
N ASN A 8 -25.81 -33.84 -27.59
CA ASN A 8 -27.25 -34.03 -27.44
C ASN A 8 -27.70 -33.87 -25.98
N ASP A 9 -26.92 -34.38 -25.03
CA ASP A 9 -27.17 -34.22 -23.59
C ASP A 9 -27.08 -32.75 -23.17
N LEU A 10 -26.05 -32.02 -23.61
CA LEU A 10 -25.90 -30.60 -23.32
C LEU A 10 -27.10 -29.79 -23.84
N ARG A 11 -27.56 -30.10 -25.07
CA ARG A 11 -28.71 -29.45 -25.69
C ARG A 11 -30.02 -29.81 -24.98
N TYR A 12 -30.15 -31.05 -24.49
CA TYR A 12 -31.30 -31.48 -23.70
C TYR A 12 -31.35 -30.80 -22.34
N SER A 13 -30.22 -30.69 -21.64
CA SER A 13 -30.10 -29.99 -20.36
C SER A 13 -30.45 -28.51 -20.49
N VAL A 14 -29.92 -27.82 -21.51
CA VAL A 14 -30.26 -26.41 -21.78
C VAL A 14 -31.76 -26.26 -22.08
N ARG A 15 -32.33 -27.14 -22.91
CA ARG A 15 -33.76 -27.10 -23.23
C ARG A 15 -34.65 -27.42 -22.01
N SER A 16 -34.17 -28.27 -21.11
CA SER A 16 -34.85 -28.60 -19.84
C SER A 16 -34.84 -27.39 -18.90
N LEU A 17 -33.70 -26.70 -18.76
CA LEU A 17 -33.56 -25.48 -17.96
C LEU A 17 -34.44 -24.33 -18.48
N LEU A 18 -34.61 -24.22 -19.80
CA LEU A 18 -35.50 -23.22 -20.42
C LEU A 18 -36.99 -23.54 -20.25
N LYS A 19 -37.36 -24.80 -19.95
CA LYS A 19 -38.75 -25.19 -19.69
C LYS A 19 -39.21 -24.92 -18.26
N THR A 20 -38.29 -24.72 -17.32
CA THR A 20 -38.57 -24.46 -15.89
C THR A 20 -38.00 -23.09 -15.45
N PRO A 21 -38.53 -21.98 -15.98
CA PRO A 21 -37.91 -20.66 -15.86
C PRO A 21 -37.76 -20.16 -14.41
N GLY A 22 -38.67 -20.51 -13.51
CA GLY A 22 -38.60 -20.09 -12.10
C GLY A 22 -37.38 -20.65 -11.37
N PHE A 23 -37.17 -21.96 -11.44
CA PHE A 23 -36.03 -22.63 -10.80
C PHE A 23 -34.69 -22.17 -11.40
N THR A 24 -34.62 -22.11 -12.73
CA THR A 24 -33.40 -21.69 -13.45
C THR A 24 -33.04 -20.24 -13.10
N THR A 25 -34.01 -19.35 -12.96
CA THR A 25 -33.75 -17.94 -12.59
C THR A 25 -33.11 -17.83 -11.21
N VAL A 26 -33.67 -18.51 -10.20
CA VAL A 26 -33.12 -18.51 -8.84
C VAL A 26 -31.72 -19.11 -8.81
N ALA A 27 -31.51 -20.22 -9.53
CA ALA A 27 -30.21 -20.87 -9.61
C ALA A 27 -29.14 -19.96 -10.27
N VAL A 28 -29.47 -19.32 -11.39
CA VAL A 28 -28.57 -18.39 -12.10
C VAL A 28 -28.28 -17.16 -11.24
N LEU A 29 -29.29 -16.58 -10.58
CA LEU A 29 -29.08 -15.42 -9.69
C LEU A 29 -28.18 -15.77 -8.51
N THR A 30 -28.40 -16.93 -7.88
CA THR A 30 -27.57 -17.40 -6.76
C THR A 30 -26.12 -17.63 -7.21
N LEU A 31 -25.94 -18.27 -8.37
CA LEU A 31 -24.62 -18.52 -8.94
C LEU A 31 -23.90 -17.20 -9.31
N ALA A 32 -24.60 -16.30 -9.98
CA ALA A 32 -24.07 -14.99 -10.37
C ALA A 32 -23.68 -14.16 -9.14
N LEU A 33 -24.48 -14.18 -8.09
CA LEU A 33 -24.23 -13.43 -6.86
C LEU A 33 -23.04 -14.02 -6.08
N GLY A 34 -22.92 -15.35 -6.02
CA GLY A 34 -21.76 -16.02 -5.44
C GLY A 34 -20.46 -15.70 -6.17
N ILE A 35 -20.44 -15.85 -7.50
CA ILE A 35 -19.26 -15.54 -8.32
C ILE A 35 -18.92 -14.05 -8.23
N GLY A 36 -19.92 -13.18 -8.40
CA GLY A 36 -19.75 -11.74 -8.37
C GLY A 36 -19.23 -11.22 -7.03
N ALA A 37 -19.74 -11.75 -5.91
CA ALA A 37 -19.27 -11.38 -4.58
C ALA A 37 -17.81 -11.74 -4.37
N THR A 38 -17.39 -12.96 -4.74
CA THR A 38 -15.99 -13.39 -4.61
C THR A 38 -15.07 -12.55 -5.51
N THR A 39 -15.47 -12.28 -6.75
CA THR A 39 -14.70 -11.43 -7.68
C THR A 39 -14.61 -9.98 -7.18
N ALA A 40 -15.69 -9.43 -6.61
CA ALA A 40 -15.71 -8.06 -6.08
C ALA A 40 -14.77 -7.90 -4.88
N VAL A 41 -14.76 -8.87 -3.95
CA VAL A 41 -13.85 -8.86 -2.80
C VAL A 41 -12.39 -8.91 -3.28
N PHE A 42 -12.07 -9.80 -4.22
CA PHE A 42 -10.71 -9.88 -4.76
C PHE A 42 -10.31 -8.61 -5.52
N SER A 43 -11.21 -8.04 -6.32
CA SER A 43 -10.95 -6.80 -7.07
C SER A 43 -10.74 -5.61 -6.13
N LEU A 44 -11.49 -5.55 -5.02
CA LEU A 44 -11.30 -4.52 -4.00
C LEU A 44 -9.97 -4.73 -3.25
N PHE A 45 -9.64 -5.97 -2.90
CA PHE A 45 -8.34 -6.32 -2.32
C PHE A 45 -7.20 -5.91 -3.25
N ASP A 46 -7.28 -6.23 -4.54
CA ASP A 46 -6.28 -5.86 -5.54
C ASP A 46 -6.18 -4.33 -5.69
N ALA A 47 -7.32 -3.63 -5.78
CA ALA A 47 -7.35 -2.18 -5.93
C ALA A 47 -6.83 -1.41 -4.70
N VAL A 48 -6.96 -1.97 -3.49
CA VAL A 48 -6.58 -1.30 -2.23
C VAL A 48 -5.20 -1.73 -1.75
N LEU A 49 -4.83 -3.01 -1.89
CA LEU A 49 -3.56 -3.55 -1.40
C LEU A 49 -2.50 -3.67 -2.48
N LEU A 50 -2.88 -3.94 -3.75
CA LEU A 50 -1.95 -4.22 -4.84
C LEU A 50 -1.82 -3.07 -5.85
N LYS A 51 -2.71 -2.06 -5.82
CA LYS A 51 -2.53 -0.82 -6.57
C LYS A 51 -1.31 -0.09 -6.02
N SER A 52 -0.21 -0.38 -6.69
CA SER A 52 1.17 -0.08 -6.34
C SER A 52 1.33 1.37 -5.91
N LEU A 53 2.00 1.57 -4.77
CA LEU A 53 2.65 2.84 -4.50
C LEU A 53 3.45 3.21 -5.77
N PRO A 54 3.28 4.42 -6.32
CA PRO A 54 4.02 4.87 -7.50
C PRO A 54 5.47 5.11 -7.11
N VAL A 55 6.24 4.02 -6.99
CA VAL A 55 7.66 4.03 -6.68
C VAL A 55 8.40 3.45 -7.87
N LYS A 56 9.45 4.15 -8.30
CA LYS A 56 10.26 3.78 -9.46
C LYS A 56 10.90 2.41 -9.20
N GLY A 57 10.69 1.44 -10.08
CA GLY A 57 11.36 0.12 -10.02
C GLY A 57 10.83 -0.83 -8.93
N PRO A 58 9.56 -1.28 -8.97
CA PRO A 58 8.98 -2.20 -7.97
C PRO A 58 9.73 -3.53 -7.83
N HIS A 59 10.53 -3.93 -8.82
CA HIS A 59 11.33 -5.16 -8.80
C HIS A 59 12.66 -5.04 -8.03
N GLU A 60 13.04 -3.84 -7.58
CA GLU A 60 14.27 -3.60 -6.81
C GLU A 60 14.00 -3.40 -5.31
N LEU A 61 12.72 -3.38 -4.91
CA LEU A 61 12.29 -3.15 -3.52
C LEU A 61 12.23 -4.46 -2.74
N PHE A 62 13.30 -4.76 -2.01
CA PHE A 62 13.32 -5.83 -1.02
C PHE A 62 12.98 -5.29 0.36
N ILE A 63 11.82 -5.67 0.88
CA ILE A 63 11.44 -5.39 2.27
C ILE A 63 12.16 -6.40 3.17
N VAL A 64 13.27 -5.98 3.76
CA VAL A 64 13.89 -6.73 4.84
C VAL A 64 13.25 -6.28 6.13
N ASN A 65 12.44 -7.14 6.75
CA ASN A 65 11.99 -6.94 8.12
C ASN A 65 13.19 -7.16 9.04
N ALA A 66 14.04 -6.15 9.13
CA ALA A 66 15.33 -6.25 9.80
C ALA A 66 15.21 -6.38 11.32
N GLY A 67 14.01 -6.13 11.90
CA GLY A 67 13.75 -6.12 13.34
C GLY A 67 14.53 -5.06 14.13
N HIS A 68 15.68 -4.61 13.62
CA HIS A 68 16.67 -3.80 14.30
C HIS A 68 17.35 -2.84 13.31
N TYR A 69 17.22 -1.54 13.58
CA TYR A 69 17.88 -0.46 12.82
C TYR A 69 19.41 -0.64 12.66
N PRO A 70 20.17 -1.21 13.62
CA PRO A 70 21.59 -1.51 13.43
C PRO A 70 21.90 -2.46 12.27
N LEU A 71 21.01 -3.41 11.95
CA LEU A 71 21.20 -4.30 10.79
C LEU A 71 21.06 -3.54 9.48
N PHE A 72 20.11 -2.59 9.41
CA PHE A 72 20.01 -1.67 8.28
C PHE A 72 21.29 -0.85 8.09
N GLN A 73 21.87 -0.31 9.17
CA GLN A 73 23.13 0.43 9.09
C GLN A 73 24.30 -0.44 8.62
N ALA A 74 24.33 -1.72 9.01
CA ALA A 74 25.35 -2.66 8.54
C ALA A 74 25.21 -2.93 7.03
N LEU A 75 23.98 -3.16 6.55
CA LEU A 75 23.69 -3.37 5.13
C LEU A 75 23.92 -2.11 4.28
N GLN A 76 23.64 -0.92 4.83
CA GLN A 76 23.90 0.34 4.15
C GLN A 76 25.40 0.58 3.91
N LYS A 77 26.26 0.05 4.78
CA LYS A 77 27.73 0.12 4.63
C LYS A 77 28.28 -0.90 3.64
N GLU A 78 27.55 -1.97 3.35
CA GLU A 78 27.90 -2.99 2.34
C GLU A 78 27.60 -2.45 0.93
N THR A 79 28.55 -1.70 0.39
CA THR A 79 28.43 -1.06 -0.93
C THR A 79 28.49 -2.10 -2.05
N GLY A 80 27.49 -2.10 -2.94
CA GLY A 80 27.54 -2.84 -4.22
C GLY A 80 26.50 -3.96 -4.39
N ILE A 81 25.76 -4.33 -3.35
CA ILE A 81 24.73 -5.38 -3.42
C ILE A 81 23.34 -4.80 -3.78
N PHE A 82 23.07 -3.56 -3.37
CA PHE A 82 21.77 -2.91 -3.53
C PHE A 82 21.90 -1.58 -4.26
N SER A 83 21.00 -1.31 -5.22
CA SER A 83 20.91 -0.03 -5.95
C SER A 83 20.44 1.11 -5.04
N SER A 84 19.54 0.80 -4.10
CA SER A 84 19.08 1.70 -3.05
C SER A 84 18.58 0.92 -1.82
N LEU A 85 18.75 1.48 -0.64
CA LEU A 85 18.28 0.92 0.63
C LEU A 85 17.49 1.99 1.38
N LEU A 86 16.28 1.63 1.83
CA LEU A 86 15.44 2.46 2.69
C LEU A 86 14.95 1.64 3.87
N ALA A 87 14.73 2.31 4.99
CA ALA A 87 14.04 1.73 6.14
C ALA A 87 12.79 2.55 6.45
N SER A 88 11.73 1.85 6.82
CA SER A 88 10.50 2.44 7.35
C SER A 88 10.10 1.66 8.59
N GLY A 89 9.90 2.37 9.68
CA GLY A 89 9.20 1.88 10.87
C GLY A 89 7.70 1.83 10.63
N GLY A 90 7.00 1.17 11.57
CA GLY A 90 5.54 1.18 11.60
C GLY A 90 4.98 2.60 11.72
N ILE A 91 3.70 2.75 11.35
CA ILE A 91 2.95 3.98 11.60
C ILE A 91 2.62 4.01 13.09
N GLU A 92 3.14 5.00 13.80
CA GLU A 92 2.84 5.27 15.20
C GLU A 92 1.98 6.52 15.32
N TYR A 93 1.15 6.57 16.36
CA TYR A 93 0.41 7.77 16.72
C TYR A 93 1.16 8.48 17.84
N LEU A 94 1.69 9.67 17.56
CA LEU A 94 2.26 10.53 18.59
C LEU A 94 1.32 11.68 18.89
N ASP A 95 1.26 12.05 20.17
CA ASP A 95 0.65 13.31 20.58
C ASP A 95 1.59 14.46 20.20
N VAL A 96 1.12 15.35 19.33
CA VAL A 96 1.86 16.51 18.84
C VAL A 96 1.14 17.78 19.29
N THR A 97 1.92 18.79 19.65
CA THR A 97 1.46 20.14 19.93
C THR A 97 2.22 21.09 19.02
N ILE A 98 1.49 21.85 18.20
CA ILE A 98 2.03 22.87 17.31
C ILE A 98 1.56 24.22 17.83
N ASP A 99 2.45 25.19 17.95
CA ASP A 99 2.17 26.58 18.38
C ASP A 99 1.31 26.70 19.64
N ASN A 100 1.55 25.80 20.60
CA ASN A 100 0.83 25.74 21.88
C ASN A 100 -0.69 25.50 21.73
N ALA A 101 -1.13 24.97 20.59
CA ALA A 101 -2.51 24.59 20.34
C ALA A 101 -2.89 23.31 21.10
N ALA A 102 -4.16 22.91 21.01
CA ALA A 102 -4.64 21.66 21.59
C ALA A 102 -3.82 20.47 21.07
N ARG A 103 -3.45 19.55 21.98
CA ARG A 103 -2.78 18.29 21.63
C ARG A 103 -3.62 17.52 20.61
N GLU A 104 -2.95 17.03 19.59
CA GLU A 104 -3.57 16.18 18.58
C GLU A 104 -2.74 14.91 18.33
N LYS A 105 -3.43 13.84 17.94
CA LYS A 105 -2.77 12.61 17.51
C LYS A 105 -2.38 12.72 16.05
N ALA A 106 -1.09 12.81 15.78
CA ALA A 106 -0.54 12.78 14.44
C ALA A 106 -0.07 11.36 14.09
N HIS A 107 -0.28 10.97 12.84
CA HIS A 107 0.35 9.78 12.29
C HIS A 107 1.81 10.12 11.97
N VAL A 108 2.73 9.37 12.56
CA VAL A 108 4.17 9.54 12.38
C VAL A 108 4.74 8.21 11.89
N SER A 109 5.65 8.28 10.93
CA SER A 109 6.44 7.12 10.51
C SER A 109 7.91 7.50 10.60
N MET A 110 8.67 6.69 11.33
CA MET A 110 10.12 6.81 11.36
C MET A 110 10.68 6.20 10.08
N VAL A 111 11.50 6.95 9.36
CA VAL A 111 12.10 6.48 8.10
C VAL A 111 13.58 6.79 8.12
N SER A 112 14.38 6.04 7.35
CA SER A 112 15.80 6.35 7.18
C SER A 112 15.99 7.66 6.41
N ALA A 113 17.16 8.28 6.58
CA ALA A 113 17.56 9.45 5.79
C ALA A 113 17.46 9.23 4.27
N SER A 114 17.75 8.01 3.80
CA SER A 114 17.68 7.63 2.38
C SER A 114 16.27 7.41 1.84
N TYR A 115 15.21 7.50 2.67
CA TYR A 115 13.86 7.11 2.27
C TYR A 115 13.33 7.91 1.07
N PHE A 116 13.37 9.24 1.14
CA PHE A 116 12.82 10.08 0.08
C PHE A 116 13.67 10.05 -1.20
N SER A 117 15.00 9.98 -1.06
CA SER A 117 15.92 9.91 -2.20
C SER A 117 15.82 8.56 -2.92
N ALA A 118 15.70 7.45 -2.21
CA ALA A 118 15.45 6.13 -2.78
C ALA A 118 14.11 6.07 -3.53
N LEU A 119 13.07 6.74 -3.03
CA LEU A 119 11.78 6.86 -3.73
C LEU A 119 11.80 7.88 -4.88
N GLY A 120 12.86 8.68 -4.99
CA GLY A 120 12.96 9.76 -5.97
C GLY A 120 11.94 10.89 -5.74
N VAL A 121 11.52 11.10 -4.50
CA VAL A 121 10.58 12.15 -4.08
C VAL A 121 11.36 13.36 -3.60
N SER A 122 11.02 14.54 -4.10
CA SER A 122 11.59 15.82 -3.67
C SER A 122 10.61 16.58 -2.79
N ALA A 123 11.13 17.35 -1.82
CA ALA A 123 10.32 18.22 -1.00
C ALA A 123 9.77 19.39 -1.84
N VAL A 124 8.48 19.69 -1.68
CA VAL A 124 7.84 20.85 -2.35
C VAL A 124 8.32 22.16 -1.71
N MET A 125 8.62 22.13 -0.42
CA MET A 125 9.14 23.26 0.35
C MET A 125 10.16 22.74 1.38
N GLY A 126 11.22 23.50 1.63
CA GLY A 126 12.31 23.09 2.53
C GLY A 126 13.21 22.03 1.92
N ARG A 127 13.58 21.01 2.71
CA ARG A 127 14.44 19.90 2.28
C ARG A 127 13.90 18.57 2.79
N ALA A 128 14.16 17.50 2.04
CA ALA A 128 14.01 16.14 2.55
C ALA A 128 15.19 15.78 3.47
N PHE A 129 15.12 14.59 4.09
CA PHE A 129 16.24 14.06 4.85
C PHE A 129 17.49 13.86 3.98
N ASP A 130 18.65 14.10 4.59
CA ASP A 130 19.97 13.83 4.03
C ASP A 130 20.71 12.82 4.90
N ALA A 131 21.77 12.18 4.39
CA ALA A 131 22.51 11.11 5.06
C ALA A 131 23.01 11.49 6.47
N GLY A 132 23.23 12.78 6.74
CA GLY A 132 23.62 13.30 8.05
C GLY A 132 22.47 13.51 9.06
N ASP A 133 21.22 13.19 8.68
CA ASP A 133 20.04 13.33 9.55
C ASP A 133 19.67 12.04 10.28
N ASP A 134 20.32 10.90 9.97
CA ASP A 134 20.22 9.66 10.75
C ASP A 134 20.99 9.80 12.07
N ARG A 135 20.38 10.52 13.03
CA ARG A 135 21.01 10.85 14.32
C ARG A 135 20.56 9.92 15.45
N PRO A 136 21.39 9.72 16.49
CA PRO A 136 21.02 8.97 17.68
C PRO A 136 19.85 9.63 18.44
N ALA A 137 19.16 8.84 19.26
CA ALA A 137 18.11 9.34 20.14
C ALA A 137 18.67 10.42 21.09
N GLY A 138 17.98 11.56 21.19
CA GLY A 138 18.33 12.66 22.11
C GLY A 138 18.75 13.97 21.41
N GLU A 139 19.00 13.95 20.10
CA GLU A 139 19.17 15.17 19.30
C GLU A 139 17.81 15.66 18.74
N PRO A 140 17.68 16.95 18.37
CA PRO A 140 16.45 17.48 17.78
C PRO A 140 16.04 16.65 16.56
N ALA A 141 14.88 16.00 16.68
CA ALA A 141 14.33 15.20 15.59
C ALA A 141 13.92 16.12 14.44
N ILE A 142 14.32 15.76 13.22
CA ILE A 142 13.85 16.43 12.02
C ILE A 142 12.61 15.69 11.55
N ALA A 143 11.54 16.43 11.26
CA ALA A 143 10.31 15.88 10.73
C ALA A 143 10.05 16.42 9.33
N VAL A 144 9.60 15.55 8.42
CA VAL A 144 9.05 15.95 7.12
C VAL A 144 7.53 15.85 7.21
N VAL A 145 6.86 16.95 6.94
CA VAL A 145 5.40 17.06 7.04
C VAL A 145 4.76 16.69 5.71
N SER A 146 3.76 15.80 5.74
CA SER A 146 3.01 15.47 4.53
C SER A 146 2.23 16.68 4.00
N TYR A 147 2.17 16.82 2.69
CA TYR A 147 1.49 17.95 2.03
C TYR A 147 0.03 18.11 2.49
N ALA A 148 -0.70 17.01 2.65
CA ALA A 148 -2.09 17.02 3.12
C ALA A 148 -2.23 17.47 4.58
N TYR A 149 -1.25 17.17 5.43
CA TYR A 149 -1.23 17.67 6.81
C TYR A 149 -0.93 19.16 6.84
N TRP A 150 0.07 19.62 6.06
CA TRP A 150 0.41 21.03 5.92
C TRP A 150 -0.79 21.87 5.42
N GLN A 151 -1.48 21.43 4.37
CA GLN A 151 -2.66 22.15 3.85
C GLN A 151 -3.80 22.26 4.86
N ARG A 152 -4.10 21.18 5.60
CA ARG A 152 -5.26 21.14 6.51
C ARG A 152 -5.00 21.87 7.81
N ARG A 153 -3.77 21.79 8.34
CA ARG A 153 -3.49 22.17 9.72
C ARG A 153 -2.60 23.37 9.88
N LEU A 154 -1.71 23.61 8.91
CA LEU A 154 -0.78 24.72 8.92
C LEU A 154 -1.22 25.84 7.97
N ALA A 155 -2.43 25.81 7.41
CA ALA A 155 -2.99 26.87 6.57
C ALA A 155 -2.10 27.34 5.40
N GLN A 156 -1.18 26.48 4.93
CA GLN A 156 -0.12 26.82 3.97
C GLN A 156 0.93 27.82 4.48
N ASP A 157 1.06 28.02 5.79
CA ASP A 157 2.11 28.88 6.34
C ASP A 157 3.48 28.35 5.94
N ALA A 158 4.26 29.27 5.40
CA ALA A 158 5.65 29.08 5.10
C ALA A 158 6.44 29.59 6.31
N ASN A 159 6.89 28.66 7.15
CA ASN A 159 7.91 28.81 8.19
C ASN A 159 7.43 29.16 9.60
#